data_AF-A0A151BSJ7-F1
#
_entry.id   AF-A0A151BSJ7-F1
#
_cell.length_a   1.000
_cell.length_b   1.000
_cell.length_c   1.000
_cell.angle_alpha   90.00
_cell.angle_beta   90.00
_cell.angle_gamma   90.00
#
_symmetry.space_group_name_H-M   'P 1'
#
loop_
_entity.id
_entity.type
_entity.pdbx_description
1 polymer ?
#
loop_
_entity_poly.entity_id
_entity_poly.type
_entity_poly.pdbx_seq_one_letter_code
_entity_poly.pdbx_strand_id
1 'polypeptide(L)'
;MRRRAVLNISAAVLTATISGVILHQILFVGRILEEAGLLGIFTVSMLGHLTVIGRDLFTPAFIAMIKYYNPIFLGVSAGLGGAVGEVTAYYWGLGIREAFHDGREESAVYRWIEKYGLLVILLVAGCADRASRRISPYIP
;
A
#
# COMPACT_ATOMS: atom_id res chain seq x y z
N MET A 1 -31.25 17.55 -16.23
CA MET A 1 -30.39 18.33 -15.31
C MET A 1 -30.25 17.70 -13.91
N ARG A 2 -31.33 17.16 -13.30
CA ARG A 2 -31.34 16.56 -11.94
C ARG A 2 -30.36 15.38 -11.69
N ARG A 3 -30.11 14.50 -12.68
CA ARG A 3 -29.16 13.37 -12.55
C ARG A 3 -27.69 13.78 -12.37
N ARG A 4 -27.25 14.86 -13.02
CA ARG A 4 -25.87 15.37 -12.89
C ARG A 4 -25.64 16.05 -11.53
N ALA A 5 -26.66 16.73 -11.00
CA ALA A 5 -26.61 17.31 -9.66
C ALA A 5 -26.51 16.23 -8.56
N VAL A 6 -27.28 15.14 -8.67
CA VAL A 6 -27.20 14.01 -7.72
C VAL A 6 -25.83 13.34 -7.79
N LEU A 7 -25.27 13.15 -8.98
CA LEU A 7 -23.91 12.59 -9.15
C LEU A 7 -22.83 13.47 -8.52
N ASN A 8 -22.89 14.79 -8.71
CA ASN A 8 -21.92 15.71 -8.11
C ASN A 8 -22.02 15.77 -6.58
N ILE A 9 -23.24 15.75 -6.05
CA ILE A 9 -23.46 15.73 -4.59
C ILE A 9 -22.97 14.41 -4.01
N SER A 10 -23.24 13.27 -4.67
CA SER A 10 -22.70 11.97 -4.22
C SER A 10 -21.18 11.92 -4.28
N ALA A 11 -20.57 12.50 -5.33
CA ALA A 11 -19.13 12.59 -5.44
C ALA A 11 -18.54 13.45 -4.32
N ALA A 12 -19.15 14.60 -4.03
CA ALA A 12 -18.70 15.48 -2.95
C ALA A 12 -18.81 14.83 -1.56
N VAL A 13 -19.89 14.10 -1.29
CA VAL A 13 -20.05 13.34 -0.03
C VAL A 13 -19.00 12.24 0.07
N LEU A 14 -18.73 11.54 -1.03
CA LEU A 14 -17.74 10.46 -1.08
C LEU A 14 -16.32 11.01 -0.88
N THR A 15 -15.98 12.14 -1.51
CA THR A 15 -14.73 12.86 -1.26
C THR A 15 -14.62 13.32 0.18
N ALA A 16 -15.64 13.96 0.75
CA ALA A 16 -15.63 14.41 2.15
C ALA A 16 -15.46 13.24 3.13
N THR A 17 -16.09 12.09 2.84
CA THR A 17 -15.96 10.88 3.65
C THR A 17 -14.54 10.32 3.58
N ILE A 18 -13.96 10.21 2.37
CA ILE A 18 -12.58 9.76 2.18
C ILE A 18 -11.60 10.71 2.88
N SER A 19 -11.76 12.03 2.69
CA SER A 19 -10.94 13.03 3.36
C SER A 19 -11.04 12.95 4.88
N GLY A 20 -12.25 12.73 5.42
CA GLY A 20 -12.46 12.56 6.86
C GLY A 20 -11.79 11.30 7.41
N VAL A 21 -11.90 10.17 6.68
CA VAL A 21 -11.23 8.91 7.06
C VAL A 21 -9.71 9.07 7.04
N ILE A 22 -9.16 9.69 5.99
CA ILE A 22 -7.72 9.96 5.89
C ILE A 22 -7.26 10.84 7.06
N LEU A 23 -7.99 11.91 7.37
CA LEU A 23 -7.65 12.81 8.46
C LEU A 23 -7.69 12.11 9.82
N HIS A 24 -8.70 11.28 10.08
CA HIS A 24 -8.81 10.51 11.31
C HIS A 24 -7.65 9.52 11.47
N GLN A 25 -7.29 8.80 10.41
CA GLN A 25 -6.16 7.87 10.43
C GLN A 25 -4.84 8.59 10.70
N ILE A 26 -4.61 9.75 10.08
CA ILE A 26 -3.41 10.56 10.29
C ILE A 26 -3.30 11.02 11.75
N LEU A 27 -4.39 11.54 12.32
CA LEU A 27 -4.37 12.07 13.69
C LEU A 27 -4.22 10.95 14.73
N PHE A 28 -4.90 9.82 14.53
CA PHE A 28 -4.84 8.70 15.47
C PHE A 28 -3.46 8.03 15.45
N VAL A 29 -2.93 7.72 14.27
CA VAL A 29 -1.60 7.12 14.11
C VAL A 29 -0.52 8.10 14.55
N GLY A 30 -0.65 9.38 14.20
CA GLY A 30 0.29 10.43 14.60
C GLY A 30 0.47 10.52 16.11
N ARG A 31 -0.62 10.47 16.89
CA ARG A 31 -0.53 10.48 18.38
C ARG A 31 0.19 9.26 18.94
N ILE A 32 -0.13 8.07 18.44
CA ILE A 32 0.52 6.82 18.88
C ILE A 32 2.02 6.85 18.53
N LEU A 33 2.36 7.40 17.36
CA LEU A 33 3.74 7.54 16.92
C LEU A 33 4.51 8.61 17.68
N GLU A 34 3.88 9.72 18.05
CA GLU A 34 4.48 10.74 18.93
C GLU A 34 4.85 10.13 20.29
N GLU A 35 4.00 9.26 20.86
CA GLU A 35 4.27 8.55 22.12
C GLU A 35 5.35 7.46 21.97
N ALA A 36 5.34 6.71 20.86
CA ALA A 36 6.29 5.62 20.59
C ALA A 36 7.62 6.09 19.98
N GLY A 37 7.69 7.32 19.50
CA GLY A 37 8.86 7.94 18.89
C GLY A 37 9.46 7.17 17.71
N LEU A 38 10.80 7.13 17.62
CA LEU A 38 11.53 6.45 16.55
C LEU A 38 11.22 4.94 16.47
N LEU A 39 10.90 4.29 17.59
CA LEU A 39 10.49 2.88 17.60
C LEU A 39 9.13 2.69 16.94
N GLY A 40 8.17 3.59 17.19
CA GLY A 40 6.87 3.56 16.50
C GLY A 40 7.02 3.66 14.99
N ILE A 41 7.91 4.54 14.53
CA ILE A 41 8.24 4.72 13.11
C ILE A 41 8.85 3.45 12.51
N PHE A 42 9.78 2.82 13.22
CA PHE A 42 10.36 1.53 12.82
C PHE A 42 9.26 0.48 12.65
N THR A 43 8.42 0.29 13.68
CA THR A 43 7.38 -0.74 13.68
C THR A 43 6.33 -0.50 12.60
N VAL A 44 5.88 0.74 12.43
CA VAL A 44 4.91 1.08 11.40
C VAL A 44 5.51 0.92 10.00
N SER A 45 6.77 1.31 9.80
CA SER A 45 7.45 1.07 8.52
C SER A 45 7.59 -0.42 8.22
N MET A 46 7.95 -1.22 9.22
CA MET A 46 8.05 -2.68 9.12
C MET A 46 6.71 -3.32 8.75
N LEU A 47 5.63 -2.96 9.44
CA LEU A 47 4.29 -3.48 9.15
C LEU A 47 3.76 -2.99 7.80
N GLY A 48 4.08 -1.75 7.42
CA GLY A 48 3.76 -1.19 6.12
C GLY A 48 4.41 -1.94 4.97
N HIS A 49 5.67 -2.36 5.12
CA HIS A 49 6.37 -3.14 4.10
C HIS A 49 6.05 -4.63 4.14
N LEU A 50 5.65 -5.16 5.31
CA LEU A 50 5.20 -6.54 5.47
C LEU A 50 3.86 -6.81 4.78
N THR A 51 2.98 -5.80 4.70
CA THR A 51 1.62 -5.95 4.18
C THR A 51 1.44 -5.33 2.81
N VAL A 52 0.71 -6.01 1.91
CA VAL A 52 0.42 -5.49 0.56
C VAL A 52 -0.45 -4.23 0.61
N ILE A 53 -1.37 -4.15 1.58
CA ILE A 53 -2.34 -3.05 1.70
C ILE A 53 -1.79 -1.88 2.54
N GLY A 54 -0.90 -2.15 3.50
CA GLY A 54 -0.41 -1.13 4.43
C GLY A 54 0.62 -0.17 3.81
N ARG A 55 1.24 -0.53 2.68
CA ARG A 55 2.36 0.21 2.09
C ARG A 55 2.08 1.71 1.90
N ASP A 56 0.94 2.06 1.32
CA ASP A 56 0.56 3.47 1.10
C ASP A 56 -0.21 4.10 2.27
N LEU A 57 -0.71 3.28 3.20
CA LEU A 57 -1.54 3.75 4.31
C LEU A 57 -0.73 4.57 5.32
N PHE A 58 0.56 4.31 5.44
CA PHE A 58 1.41 4.93 6.45
C PHE A 58 2.20 6.16 5.98
N THR A 59 2.26 6.43 4.67
CA THR A 59 2.97 7.57 4.08
C THR A 59 2.61 8.92 4.73
N PRO A 60 1.31 9.24 4.96
CA PRO A 60 0.94 10.49 5.60
C PRO A 60 1.43 10.61 7.06
N ALA A 61 1.54 9.50 7.78
CA ALA A 61 2.03 9.48 9.16
C ALA A 61 3.51 9.86 9.24
N PHE A 62 4.34 9.41 8.28
CA PHE A 62 5.74 9.83 8.21
C PHE A 62 5.89 11.34 7.98
N ILE A 63 5.07 11.91 7.08
CA ILE A 63 5.09 13.34 6.78
C ILE A 63 4.77 14.17 8.03
N ALA A 64 3.78 13.76 8.82
CA ALA A 64 3.41 14.44 10.06
C ALA A 64 4.57 14.45 11.08
N MET A 65 5.40 13.39 11.11
CA MET A 65 6.48 13.24 12.09
C MET A 65 7.75 14.03 11.78
N ILE A 66 7.92 14.52 10.53
CA ILE A 66 9.08 15.34 10.14
C ILE A 66 9.17 16.63 10.98
N LYS A 67 8.04 17.14 11.47
CA LYS A 67 8.02 18.34 12.32
C LYS A 67 8.65 18.10 13.71
N TYR A 68 8.66 16.86 14.19
CA TYR A 68 9.07 16.52 15.56
C TYR A 68 10.46 15.87 15.63
N TYR A 69 10.89 15.17 14.57
CA TYR A 69 12.17 14.45 14.52
C TYR A 69 13.05 14.91 13.36
N ASN A 70 14.37 14.84 13.55
CA ASN A 70 15.32 15.08 12.45
C ASN A 70 15.09 14.05 11.34
N PRO A 71 14.95 14.48 10.07
CA PRO A 71 14.62 13.59 8.95
C PRO A 71 15.63 12.46 8.75
N ILE A 72 16.89 12.64 9.16
CA ILE A 72 17.92 11.60 9.05
C ILE A 72 17.58 10.42 9.96
N PHE A 73 17.34 10.65 11.25
CA PHE A 73 17.02 9.58 12.18
C PHE A 73 15.66 8.95 11.89
N LEU A 74 14.69 9.77 11.47
CA LEU A 74 13.39 9.32 11.00
C LEU A 74 13.53 8.36 9.81
N GLY A 75 14.31 8.75 8.80
CA GLY A 75 14.56 7.97 7.60
C GLY A 75 15.37 6.70 7.86
N VAL A 76 16.37 6.74 8.75
CA VAL A 76 17.13 5.54 9.15
C VAL A 76 16.23 4.54 9.85
N SER A 77 15.43 4.99 10.81
CA SER A 77 14.50 4.12 11.54
C SER A 77 13.44 3.51 10.61
N ALA A 78 12.83 4.34 9.76
CA ALA A 78 11.87 3.90 8.77
C ALA A 78 12.50 2.94 7.75
N GLY A 79 13.71 3.22 7.27
CA GLY A 79 14.43 2.39 6.31
C GLY A 79 14.78 1.02 6.87
N LEU A 80 15.28 0.96 8.11
CA LEU A 80 15.55 -0.31 8.80
C LEU A 80 14.26 -1.10 9.02
N GLY A 81 13.18 -0.43 9.44
CA GLY A 81 11.87 -1.07 9.59
C GLY A 81 11.39 -1.65 8.27
N GLY A 82 11.46 -0.87 7.19
CA GLY A 82 11.05 -1.28 5.84
C GLY A 82 11.85 -2.48 5.33
N ALA A 83 13.18 -2.45 5.49
CA ALA A 83 14.04 -3.58 5.12
C ALA A 83 13.66 -4.86 5.87
N VAL A 84 13.43 -4.78 7.19
CA VAL A 84 12.97 -5.93 7.98
C VAL A 84 11.60 -6.41 7.52
N GLY A 85 10.67 -5.49 7.26
CA GLY A 85 9.32 -5.80 6.79
C GLY A 85 9.34 -6.53 5.45
N GLU A 86 10.17 -6.06 4.51
CA GLU A 86 10.27 -6.64 3.16
C GLU A 86 10.96 -8.01 3.17
N VAL A 87 12.02 -8.19 3.95
CA VAL A 87 12.64 -9.49 4.16
C VAL A 87 11.65 -10.47 4.79
N THR A 88 10.87 -10.02 5.77
CA THR A 88 9.84 -10.85 6.42
C THR A 88 8.74 -11.24 5.44
N ALA A 89 8.25 -10.30 4.63
CA ALA A 89 7.26 -10.57 3.58
C ALA A 89 7.79 -11.58 2.55
N TYR A 90 9.06 -11.47 2.17
CA TYR A 90 9.71 -12.40 1.26
C TYR A 90 9.72 -13.83 1.81
N TYR A 91 10.17 -14.02 3.06
CA TYR A 91 10.16 -15.34 3.69
C TYR A 91 8.74 -15.89 3.89
N TRP A 92 7.77 -15.04 4.23
CA TRP A 92 6.37 -15.46 4.33
C TRP A 92 5.85 -15.94 2.96
N GLY A 93 6.16 -15.22 1.89
CA GLY A 93 5.82 -15.60 0.53
C GLY A 93 6.45 -16.93 0.11
N LEU A 94 7.71 -17.16 0.48
CA LEU A 94 8.38 -18.45 0.28
C LEU A 94 7.70 -19.57 1.09
N GLY A 95 7.38 -19.33 2.36
CA GLY A 95 6.73 -20.31 3.23
C GLY A 95 5.34 -20.72 2.73
N ILE A 96 4.55 -19.75 2.25
CA ILE A 96 3.27 -20.04 1.57
C ILE A 96 3.54 -20.89 0.32
N ARG A 97 4.49 -20.50 -0.53
CA ARG A 97 4.78 -21.22 -1.76
C ARG A 97 5.13 -22.69 -1.48
N GLU A 98 5.95 -22.94 -0.47
CA GLU A 98 6.37 -24.28 -0.07
C GLU A 98 5.22 -25.11 0.50
N ALA A 99 4.41 -24.53 1.39
CA ALA A 99 3.24 -25.20 1.97
C ALA A 99 2.20 -25.64 0.93
N PHE A 100 2.12 -24.95 -0.22
CA PHE A 100 1.26 -25.28 -1.34
C PHE A 100 1.96 -26.09 -2.46
N HIS A 101 3.23 -26.47 -2.27
CA HIS A 101 4.02 -27.23 -3.25
C HIS A 101 3.82 -28.74 -3.09
N ASP A 102 3.77 -29.25 -1.86
CA ASP A 102 3.71 -30.70 -1.56
C ASP A 102 2.40 -31.40 -1.99
N GLY A 103 1.38 -30.66 -2.42
CA GLY A 103 0.05 -31.21 -2.71
C GLY A 103 -0.41 -31.14 -4.17
N ARG A 104 0.43 -30.68 -5.11
CA ARG A 104 0.01 -30.47 -6.50
C ARG A 104 0.81 -31.33 -7.48
N GLU A 105 0.21 -32.43 -7.94
CA GLU A 105 0.42 -32.86 -9.33
C GLU A 105 0.33 -31.61 -10.22
N GLU A 106 1.18 -31.50 -11.25
CA GLU A 106 1.19 -30.38 -12.20
C GLU A 106 -0.23 -29.99 -12.67
N SER A 107 -0.87 -29.10 -11.92
CA SER A 107 -2.19 -28.63 -12.27
C SER A 107 -2.06 -27.81 -13.55
N ALA A 108 -3.08 -27.87 -14.43
CA ALA A 108 -3.08 -27.10 -15.67
C ALA A 108 -2.80 -25.60 -15.45
N VAL A 109 -3.16 -25.09 -14.26
CA VAL A 109 -2.86 -23.73 -13.80
C VAL A 109 -1.35 -23.46 -13.73
N TYR A 110 -0.55 -24.40 -13.22
CA TYR A 110 0.91 -24.22 -13.10
C TYR A 110 1.57 -24.14 -14.48
N ARG A 111 1.22 -25.04 -15.41
CA ARG A 111 1.70 -24.99 -16.81
C ARG A 111 1.28 -23.70 -17.54
N TRP A 112 0.09 -23.17 -17.24
CA TRP A 112 -0.36 -21.90 -17.80
C TRP A 112 0.41 -20.71 -17.23
N ILE A 113 0.70 -20.71 -15.93
CA ILE A 113 1.53 -19.68 -15.28
C ILE A 113 2.97 -19.73 -15.80
N GLU A 114 3.56 -20.91 -15.98
CA GLU A 114 4.91 -21.07 -16.52
C GLU A 114 5.00 -20.58 -17.98
N LYS A 115 4.00 -20.91 -18.81
CA LYS A 115 3.99 -20.56 -20.24
C LYS A 115 3.58 -19.11 -20.50
N TYR A 116 2.64 -18.56 -19.74
CA TYR A 116 2.02 -17.26 -20.01
C TYR A 116 2.15 -16.26 -18.86
N GLY A 117 2.80 -16.59 -17.74
CA GLY A 117 2.86 -15.74 -16.56
C GLY A 117 3.38 -14.34 -16.86
N LEU A 118 4.46 -14.24 -17.63
CA LEU A 118 5.00 -12.94 -18.07
C LEU A 118 3.98 -12.15 -18.90
N LEU A 119 3.29 -12.80 -19.84
CA LEU A 119 2.27 -12.17 -20.68
C LEU A 119 1.05 -11.72 -19.88
N VAL A 120 0.61 -12.52 -18.90
CA VAL A 120 -0.50 -12.19 -18.01
C VAL A 120 -0.14 -10.98 -17.15
N ILE A 121 1.07 -10.96 -16.55
CA ILE A 121 1.54 -9.82 -15.76
C ILE A 121 1.64 -8.56 -16.63
N LEU A 122 2.19 -8.67 -17.83
CA LEU A 122 2.30 -7.55 -18.78
C LEU A 122 0.94 -6.99 -19.18
N LEU A 123 -0.04 -7.87 -19.46
CA LEU A 123 -1.40 -7.48 -19.81
C LEU A 123 -2.11 -6.79 -18.63
N VAL A 124 -2.00 -7.33 -17.43
CA VAL A 124 -2.59 -6.74 -16.23
C VAL A 124 -1.97 -5.37 -15.93
N ALA A 125 -0.63 -5.27 -15.98
CA ALA A 125 0.07 -4.00 -15.78
C ALA A 125 -0.31 -2.95 -16.85
N GLY A 126 -0.37 -3.35 -18.12
CA GLY A 126 -0.79 -2.48 -19.22
C GLY A 126 -2.26 -2.04 -19.12
N CYS A 127 -3.14 -2.92 -18.62
CA CYS A 127 -4.54 -2.59 -18.37
C CYS A 127 -4.67 -1.58 -17.22
N ALA A 128 -3.94 -1.78 -16.13
CA ALA A 128 -3.90 -0.88 -14.99
C ALA A 128 -3.37 0.52 -15.38
N ASP A 129 -2.31 0.60 -16.19
CA ASP A 129 -1.78 1.88 -16.69
C ASP A 129 -2.83 2.64 -17.54
N ARG A 130 -3.54 1.91 -18.41
CA ARG A 130 -4.59 2.50 -19.25
C ARG A 130 -5.79 2.99 -18.44
N ALA A 131 -6.13 2.31 -17.36
CA ALA A 131 -7.17 2.75 -16.42
C ALA A 131 -6.73 4.02 -15.66
N SER A 132 -5.47 4.09 -15.24
CA SER A 132 -4.90 5.28 -14.58
C SER A 132 -4.92 6.53 -15.48
N ARG A 133 -4.51 6.40 -16.75
CA ARG A 133 -4.53 7.51 -17.72
C ARG A 133 -5.93 8.04 -18.04
N ARG A 134 -6.99 7.23 -17.89
CA ARG A 134 -8.38 7.68 -18.06
C ARG A 134 -8.88 8.56 -16.91
N ILE A 135 -8.26 8.46 -15.73
CA ILE A 135 -8.71 9.14 -14.50
C ILE A 135 -7.95 10.47 -14.31
N SER A 136 -6.77 10.64 -14.93
CA SER A 136 -5.98 11.87 -14.89
C SER A 136 -5.80 12.54 -16.26
N PRO A 137 -6.85 13.12 -16.88
CA PRO A 137 -6.68 14.00 -18.04
C PRO A 137 -6.39 15.47 -17.66
N TYR A 138 -6.16 15.80 -16.38
CA TYR A 138 -6.09 17.18 -15.88
C TYR A 138 -4.87 17.51 -14.99
N ILE A 139 -3.76 16.78 -15.12
CA ILE A 139 -2.47 17.24 -14.56
C ILE A 139 -1.56 17.56 -15.75
N PRO A 140 -1.16 18.84 -15.94
CA PRO A 140 -0.29 19.27 -17.04
C PRO A 140 1.13 18.70 -16.93
#